data_AF-A0A0K0F7I9-F1
#
_entry.id   AF-A0A0K0F7I9-F1
#
_cell.length_a   1.000
_cell.length_b   1.000
_cell.length_c   1.000
_cell.angle_alpha   90.00
_cell.angle_beta   90.00
_cell.angle_gamma   90.00
#
_symmetry.space_group_name_H-M   'P 1'
#
loop_
_entity.id
_entity.type
_entity.pdbx_description
1 polymer ?
#
loop_
_entity_poly.entity_id
_entity_poly.type
_entity_poly.pdbx_seq_one_letter_code
_entity_poly.pdbx_strand_id
1 'polypeptide(L)'
;MTPEDSTTDLSSPQHSYNSKCNLPSNQFVCTSASNENINNEFKQPSIRAPDMQMGRCRYVRLLDNITYIAGAVILRENEEKNLEILLIQETKKSCYGKWYLPAGRVEPGESIESAAIREAKEETGFDVEIKEIIKLDVQGSGWYRFIFFCEIVGGEIKTVPDRESLAAAWYSIEDVRQKNLLLRNKDIQEIVDDGEKYYRMYSGKKIINPCRIIPESQRGLFIEFVIVKKNMDKTKTEILVHKSCKNQEEIITRKDIFPTVEFGFEYIFPMVVSKCYRHILENGASQIEMPTKVINISVQASLENICHGIRLRILSPHKPSISKSPILDQARYTWIELTDEKVLQSLRLLEGQFITKLTML
;
A
#
# COMPACT_ATOMS: atom_id res chain seq x y z
N MET A 1 30.18 33.19 -37.03
CA MET A 1 28.95 33.98 -36.84
C MET A 1 28.12 33.87 -38.10
N THR A 2 27.25 32.86 -38.15
CA THR A 2 25.88 32.79 -38.73
C THR A 2 25.38 31.35 -38.51
N PRO A 3 24.06 31.13 -38.45
CA PRO A 3 23.44 29.94 -37.87
C PRO A 3 23.00 28.93 -38.95
N GLU A 4 22.92 27.64 -38.58
CA GLU A 4 22.15 26.66 -39.34
C GLU A 4 21.30 25.81 -38.39
N ASP A 5 20.01 25.78 -38.70
CA ASP A 5 18.99 24.88 -38.17
C ASP A 5 19.34 23.42 -38.48
N SER A 6 19.10 22.52 -37.54
CA SER A 6 18.76 21.13 -37.90
C SER A 6 17.89 20.44 -36.86
N THR A 7 16.76 20.01 -37.37
CA THR A 7 15.72 19.12 -36.86
C THR A 7 16.27 17.87 -36.15
N THR A 8 15.77 17.58 -34.95
CA THR A 8 15.98 16.31 -34.25
C THR A 8 14.99 15.25 -34.75
N ASP A 9 15.54 14.25 -35.42
CA ASP A 9 14.87 13.07 -35.92
C ASP A 9 14.77 12.01 -34.81
N LEU A 10 13.56 11.46 -34.62
CA LEU A 10 13.26 10.37 -33.69
C LEU A 10 13.59 9.05 -34.39
N SER A 11 14.69 8.40 -34.03
CA SER A 11 14.94 7.00 -34.39
C SER A 11 15.40 6.18 -33.18
N SER A 12 14.55 5.22 -32.82
CA SER A 12 14.80 4.18 -31.82
C SER A 12 15.73 3.11 -32.40
N PRO A 13 16.72 2.57 -31.66
CA PRO A 13 17.45 1.40 -32.12
C PRO A 13 16.67 0.12 -31.81
N GLN A 14 16.24 -0.58 -32.87
CA GLN A 14 15.83 -1.98 -32.80
C GLN A 14 17.09 -2.86 -32.63
N HIS A 15 17.23 -3.53 -31.49
CA HIS A 15 18.18 -4.63 -31.35
C HIS A 15 17.47 -5.97 -31.57
N SER A 16 17.89 -6.65 -32.64
CA SER A 16 17.53 -8.02 -33.01
C SER A 16 18.34 -9.02 -32.17
N TYR A 17 17.66 -9.93 -31.49
CA TYR A 17 18.25 -11.18 -31.01
C TYR A 17 17.51 -12.35 -31.66
N ASN A 18 18.11 -12.88 -32.72
CA ASN A 18 17.79 -14.20 -33.25
C ASN A 18 18.51 -15.25 -32.38
N SER A 19 17.76 -16.08 -31.65
CA SER A 19 18.24 -17.41 -31.28
C SER A 19 17.10 -18.41 -31.42
N LYS A 20 17.32 -19.40 -32.29
CA LYS A 20 16.42 -20.52 -32.56
C LYS A 20 16.43 -21.47 -31.37
N CYS A 21 15.28 -21.82 -30.83
CA CYS A 21 15.07 -23.05 -30.07
C CYS A 21 13.76 -23.70 -30.55
N ASN A 22 13.91 -24.84 -31.22
CA ASN A 22 12.83 -25.71 -31.66
C ASN A 22 12.29 -26.51 -30.46
N LEU A 23 10.99 -26.43 -30.20
CA LEU A 23 10.26 -27.40 -29.38
C LEU A 23 8.97 -27.81 -30.11
N PRO A 24 8.60 -29.11 -30.10
CA PRO A 24 7.61 -29.67 -31.01
C PRO A 24 6.17 -29.35 -30.60
N SER A 25 5.35 -29.08 -31.61
CA SER A 25 3.90 -28.92 -31.53
C SER A 25 3.21 -30.25 -31.26
N ASN A 26 2.75 -30.47 -30.03
CA ASN A 26 1.78 -31.53 -29.74
C ASN A 26 0.37 -30.96 -29.72
N GLN A 27 -0.37 -31.31 -30.78
CA GLN A 27 -1.82 -31.29 -30.84
C GLN A 27 -2.36 -32.22 -29.73
N PHE A 28 -3.20 -31.70 -28.84
CA PHE A 28 -4.07 -32.53 -28.03
C PHE A 28 -5.49 -32.46 -28.60
N VAL A 29 -5.88 -33.57 -29.21
CA VAL A 29 -7.21 -33.88 -29.73
C VAL A 29 -8.12 -34.23 -28.56
N CYS A 30 -9.33 -33.64 -28.54
CA CYS A 30 -10.44 -34.03 -27.67
C CYS A 30 -10.72 -35.53 -27.77
N THR A 31 -10.71 -36.23 -26.63
CA THR A 31 -11.40 -37.51 -26.50
C THR A 31 -12.45 -37.42 -25.40
N SER A 32 -13.70 -37.60 -25.81
CA SER A 32 -14.86 -37.74 -24.95
C SER A 32 -14.86 -39.14 -24.31
N ALA A 33 -14.82 -39.20 -22.99
CA ALA A 33 -15.13 -40.40 -22.23
C ALA A 33 -16.12 -40.06 -21.11
N SER A 34 -17.18 -40.86 -21.05
CA SER A 34 -18.40 -40.72 -20.28
C SER A 34 -18.24 -41.02 -18.78
N ASN A 35 -19.00 -40.24 -17.99
CA ASN A 35 -19.45 -40.42 -16.60
C ASN A 35 -19.03 -41.68 -15.84
N GLU A 36 -18.40 -41.50 -14.68
CA GLU A 36 -18.80 -42.19 -13.45
C GLU A 36 -18.45 -41.35 -12.20
N ASN A 37 -19.34 -41.41 -11.22
CA ASN A 37 -19.50 -40.51 -10.08
C ASN A 37 -18.32 -40.53 -9.08
N ILE A 38 -17.72 -39.35 -8.82
CA ILE A 38 -17.09 -39.03 -7.54
C ILE A 38 -17.51 -37.60 -7.15
N ASN A 39 -18.72 -37.49 -6.61
CA ASN A 39 -19.17 -36.29 -5.89
C ASN A 39 -18.63 -36.36 -4.45
N ASN A 40 -17.53 -35.66 -4.18
CA ASN A 40 -17.24 -35.02 -2.90
C ASN A 40 -15.98 -34.15 -3.03
N GLU A 41 -16.04 -33.13 -3.89
CA GLU A 41 -15.09 -32.04 -3.82
C GLU A 41 -15.61 -31.00 -2.82
N PHE A 42 -14.80 -30.77 -1.78
CA PHE A 42 -14.87 -29.55 -0.98
C PHE A 42 -14.92 -28.36 -1.94
N LYS A 43 -16.11 -27.77 -2.15
CA LYS A 43 -16.23 -26.48 -2.82
C LYS A 43 -15.37 -25.51 -2.03
N GLN A 44 -14.22 -25.13 -2.58
CA GLN A 44 -13.54 -23.93 -2.11
C GLN A 44 -14.58 -22.82 -2.11
N PRO A 45 -14.69 -22.03 -1.02
CA PRO A 45 -15.68 -20.96 -0.96
C PRO A 45 -15.48 -20.10 -2.21
N SER A 46 -16.52 -20.01 -3.04
CA SER A 46 -16.46 -19.27 -4.30
C SER A 46 -16.05 -17.84 -3.98
N ILE A 47 -14.85 -17.44 -4.40
CA ILE A 47 -14.37 -16.07 -4.21
C ILE A 47 -15.38 -15.16 -4.90
N ARG A 48 -16.06 -14.33 -4.13
CA ARG A 48 -17.05 -13.38 -4.63
C ARG A 48 -16.37 -12.45 -5.63
N ALA A 49 -16.96 -12.30 -6.82
CA ALA A 49 -16.52 -11.29 -7.78
C ALA A 49 -16.56 -9.90 -7.13
N PRO A 50 -15.67 -8.96 -7.52
CA PRO A 50 -15.71 -7.60 -7.01
C PRO A 50 -17.08 -6.98 -7.27
N ASP A 51 -17.55 -6.15 -6.34
CA ASP A 51 -18.85 -5.48 -6.46
C ASP A 51 -18.92 -4.55 -7.65
N MET A 52 -17.79 -3.93 -7.97
CA MET A 52 -17.61 -3.02 -9.07
C MET A 52 -16.34 -3.39 -9.84
N GLN A 53 -16.40 -3.27 -11.16
CA GLN A 53 -15.23 -3.41 -12.02
C GLN A 53 -15.09 -2.14 -12.86
N MET A 54 -13.94 -1.47 -12.73
CA MET A 54 -13.64 -0.24 -13.43
C MET A 54 -12.46 -0.46 -14.38
N GLY A 55 -12.77 -0.70 -15.65
CA GLY A 55 -11.75 -1.05 -16.63
C GLY A 55 -11.38 -2.53 -16.58
N ARG A 56 -10.33 -2.92 -17.30
CA ARG A 56 -9.84 -4.31 -17.33
C ARG A 56 -8.42 -4.37 -16.79
N CYS A 57 -8.27 -4.78 -15.53
CA CYS A 57 -6.97 -5.14 -14.97
C CYS A 57 -6.60 -6.56 -15.47
N ARG A 58 -5.99 -6.66 -16.66
CA ARG A 58 -5.73 -7.97 -17.29
C ARG A 58 -4.56 -8.72 -16.66
N TYR A 59 -3.51 -7.99 -16.27
CA TYR A 59 -2.32 -8.52 -15.61
C TYR A 59 -1.63 -7.41 -14.83
N VAL A 60 -1.01 -7.75 -13.71
CA VAL A 60 -0.19 -6.84 -12.93
C VAL A 60 1.23 -7.42 -12.82
N ARG A 61 2.20 -6.67 -13.34
CA ARG A 61 3.61 -7.06 -13.41
C ARG A 61 4.49 -5.98 -12.81
N LEU A 62 5.22 -6.37 -11.77
CA LEU A 62 6.20 -5.52 -11.10
C LEU A 62 7.25 -5.04 -12.10
N LEU A 63 7.61 -3.76 -12.01
CA LEU A 63 8.53 -3.01 -12.87
C LEU A 63 8.08 -2.82 -14.33
N ASP A 64 6.91 -3.34 -14.73
CA ASP A 64 6.30 -3.10 -16.04
C ASP A 64 5.17 -2.07 -15.92
N ASN A 65 4.04 -2.48 -15.35
CA ASN A 65 2.88 -1.61 -15.16
C ASN A 65 2.63 -1.22 -13.69
N ILE A 66 3.34 -1.85 -12.74
CA ILE A 66 3.32 -1.45 -11.34
C ILE A 66 4.75 -1.32 -10.78
N THR A 67 4.98 -0.33 -9.94
CA THR A 67 6.24 -0.10 -9.22
C THR A 67 5.95 0.00 -7.73
N TYR A 68 6.68 -0.79 -6.95
CA TYR A 68 6.69 -0.71 -5.50
C TYR A 68 8.02 -0.14 -5.03
N ILE A 69 7.96 0.84 -4.14
CA ILE A 69 9.09 1.44 -3.44
C ILE A 69 8.96 1.10 -1.96
N ALA A 70 10.03 0.63 -1.34
CA ALA A 70 10.08 0.37 0.09
C ALA A 70 11.10 1.31 0.73
N GLY A 71 10.75 1.94 1.85
CA GLY A 71 11.63 2.85 2.58
C GLY A 71 11.53 2.65 4.08
N ALA A 72 12.60 3.01 4.79
CA ALA A 72 12.71 2.84 6.23
C ALA A 72 12.87 4.19 6.95
N VAL A 73 12.05 4.39 7.97
CA VAL A 73 12.21 5.43 9.00
C VAL A 73 12.82 4.76 10.22
N ILE A 74 14.01 5.23 10.57
CA ILE A 74 14.76 4.74 11.72
C ILE A 74 15.04 5.94 12.60
N LEU A 75 14.47 5.91 13.81
CA LEU A 75 14.63 6.97 14.80
C LEU A 75 15.45 6.47 15.99
N ARG A 76 16.18 7.39 16.62
CA ARG A 76 16.82 7.17 17.92
C ARG A 76 16.72 8.42 18.78
N GLU A 77 16.89 8.24 20.09
CA GLU A 77 17.20 9.34 21.00
C GLU A 77 18.72 9.47 21.12
N ASN A 78 19.22 10.70 21.05
CA ASN A 78 20.62 10.99 21.38
C ASN A 78 20.81 11.15 22.90
N GLU A 79 22.03 11.46 23.34
CA GLU A 79 22.38 11.57 24.77
C GLU A 79 21.54 12.63 25.51
N GLU A 80 21.09 13.66 24.81
CA GLU A 80 20.25 14.74 25.33
C GLU A 80 18.74 14.42 25.25
N LYS A 81 18.37 13.20 24.83
CA LYS A 81 17.00 12.73 24.58
C LYS A 81 16.27 13.48 23.47
N ASN A 82 17.03 14.08 22.54
CA ASN A 82 16.47 14.63 21.32
C ASN A 82 16.35 13.52 20.27
N LEU A 83 15.24 13.55 19.51
CA LEU A 83 15.01 12.57 18.45
C LEU A 83 15.84 12.92 17.21
N GLU A 84 16.52 11.89 16.71
CA GLU A 84 17.27 11.91 15.46
C GLU A 84 16.71 10.88 14.49
N ILE A 85 16.79 11.21 13.20
CA ILE A 85 16.46 10.33 12.09
C ILE A 85 17.71 9.97 11.30
N LEU A 86 17.82 8.71 10.91
CA LEU A 86 18.88 8.23 10.02
C LEU A 86 18.53 8.55 8.57
N LEU A 87 19.41 9.31 7.90
CA LEU A 87 19.30 9.65 6.50
C LEU A 87 20.52 9.13 5.72
N ILE A 88 20.35 8.98 4.41
CA ILE A 88 21.41 8.67 3.46
C ILE A 88 21.61 9.81 2.50
N GLN A 89 22.83 9.94 1.99
CA GLN A 89 23.18 10.91 0.96
C GLN A 89 23.22 10.23 -0.42
N GLU A 90 22.41 10.75 -1.33
CA GLU A 90 22.10 10.15 -2.63
C GLU A 90 23.28 10.16 -3.62
N THR A 91 23.46 9.05 -4.34
CA THR A 91 24.42 8.88 -5.44
C THR A 91 23.80 9.11 -6.82
N LYS A 92 22.46 9.09 -6.92
CA LYS A 92 21.72 9.21 -8.19
C LYS A 92 21.88 10.61 -8.76
N LYS A 93 22.28 10.71 -10.04
CA LYS A 93 22.58 11.99 -10.73
C LYS A 93 21.51 13.08 -10.55
N SER A 94 20.22 12.72 -10.55
CA SER A 94 19.10 13.67 -10.40
C SER A 94 18.98 14.30 -9.01
N CYS A 95 19.54 13.66 -7.98
CA CYS A 95 19.46 14.08 -6.58
C CYS A 95 20.81 13.93 -5.86
N TYR A 96 21.91 13.94 -6.60
CA TYR A 96 23.25 13.69 -6.08
C TYR A 96 23.56 14.63 -4.91
N GLY A 97 24.09 14.09 -3.82
CA GLY A 97 24.48 14.84 -2.63
C GLY A 97 23.32 15.31 -1.75
N LYS A 98 22.06 15.06 -2.14
CA LYS A 98 20.89 15.37 -1.32
C LYS A 98 20.63 14.26 -0.31
N TRP A 99 20.00 14.62 0.81
CA TRP A 99 19.66 13.69 1.89
C TRP A 99 18.23 13.17 1.79
N TYR A 100 18.04 11.89 2.07
CA TYR A 100 16.74 11.23 2.11
C TYR A 100 16.71 10.03 3.04
N LEU A 101 15.55 9.42 3.22
CA LEU A 101 15.42 8.13 3.91
C LEU A 101 16.06 7.02 3.08
N PRO A 102 16.59 5.96 3.71
CA PRO A 102 16.97 4.77 2.98
C PRO A 102 15.74 4.17 2.29
N ALA A 103 15.77 4.04 0.97
CA ALA A 103 14.63 3.63 0.17
C ALA A 103 14.98 3.27 -1.28
N GLY A 104 14.41 2.17 -1.75
CA GLY A 104 14.58 1.72 -3.12
C GLY A 104 13.42 0.90 -3.66
N ARG A 105 13.65 0.33 -4.85
CA ARG A 105 12.62 -0.42 -5.57
C ARG A 105 12.56 -1.84 -5.02
N VAL A 106 11.34 -2.36 -4.91
CA VAL A 106 11.14 -3.79 -4.67
C VAL A 106 11.55 -4.56 -5.92
N GLU A 107 12.39 -5.57 -5.75
CA GLU A 107 12.86 -6.45 -6.80
C GLU A 107 11.91 -7.65 -7.03
N PRO A 108 11.92 -8.26 -8.21
CA PRO A 108 11.15 -9.49 -8.45
C PRO A 108 11.57 -10.61 -7.50
N GLY A 109 10.60 -11.21 -6.81
CA GLY A 109 10.81 -12.36 -5.93
C GLY A 109 11.05 -12.03 -4.45
N GLU A 110 11.28 -10.77 -4.07
CA GLU A 110 11.37 -10.35 -2.67
C GLU A 110 10.05 -9.71 -2.17
N SER A 111 9.74 -9.86 -0.88
CA SER A 111 8.62 -9.12 -0.28
C SER A 111 8.95 -7.64 -0.15
N ILE A 112 7.92 -6.81 0.03
CA ILE A 112 8.08 -5.37 0.20
C ILE A 112 8.84 -5.07 1.51
N GLU A 113 8.61 -5.85 2.56
CA GLU A 113 9.36 -5.78 3.81
C GLU A 113 10.82 -6.18 3.64
N SER A 114 11.10 -7.26 2.89
CA SER A 114 12.47 -7.68 2.58
C SER A 114 13.23 -6.61 1.81
N ALA A 115 12.57 -5.93 0.87
CA ALA A 115 13.16 -4.79 0.16
C ALA A 115 13.53 -3.66 1.13
N ALA A 116 12.65 -3.26 2.05
CA ALA A 116 12.98 -2.22 3.04
C ALA A 116 14.19 -2.60 3.91
N ILE A 117 14.29 -3.87 4.32
CA ILE A 117 15.41 -4.38 5.11
C ILE A 117 16.71 -4.36 4.30
N ARG A 118 16.66 -4.83 3.05
CA ARG A 118 17.82 -4.84 2.13
C ARG A 118 18.33 -3.43 1.87
N GLU A 119 17.44 -2.50 1.49
CA GLU A 119 17.79 -1.11 1.21
C GLU A 119 18.38 -0.42 2.45
N ALA A 120 17.80 -0.65 3.65
CA ALA A 120 18.37 -0.14 4.89
C ALA A 120 19.80 -0.66 5.11
N LYS A 121 20.06 -1.95 4.87
CA LYS A 121 21.39 -2.53 5.02
C LYS A 121 22.39 -1.98 4.01
N GLU A 122 22.03 -1.94 2.74
CA GLU A 122 22.88 -1.49 1.63
C GLU A 122 23.25 -0.01 1.73
N GLU A 123 22.27 0.83 2.06
CA GLU A 123 22.46 2.29 2.06
C GLU A 123 22.96 2.83 3.41
N THR A 124 22.69 2.15 4.54
CA THR A 124 23.06 2.63 5.89
C THR A 124 24.04 1.77 6.66
N GLY A 125 24.19 0.49 6.31
CA GLY A 125 25.00 -0.49 7.04
C GLY A 125 24.29 -1.19 8.21
N PHE A 126 23.12 -0.71 8.64
CA PHE A 126 22.37 -1.30 9.75
C PHE A 126 21.48 -2.47 9.33
N ASP A 127 21.42 -3.48 10.20
CA ASP A 127 20.40 -4.52 10.14
C ASP A 127 19.18 -4.05 10.94
N VAL A 128 17.99 -4.15 10.34
CA VAL A 128 16.76 -3.59 10.91
C VAL A 128 15.61 -4.59 10.97
N GLU A 129 14.71 -4.39 11.94
CA GLU A 129 13.45 -5.11 12.06
C GLU A 129 12.28 -4.17 11.77
N ILE A 130 11.36 -4.59 10.89
CA ILE A 130 10.12 -3.86 10.59
C ILE A 130 9.16 -3.94 11.77
N LYS A 131 8.66 -2.79 12.24
CA LYS A 131 7.66 -2.72 13.31
C LYS A 131 6.26 -2.39 12.82
N GLU A 132 6.16 -1.45 11.88
CA GLU A 132 4.88 -0.92 11.41
C GLU A 132 5.01 -0.27 10.02
N ILE A 133 3.93 -0.27 9.24
CA ILE A 133 3.80 0.57 8.05
C ILE A 133 3.21 1.91 8.49
N ILE A 134 4.00 2.97 8.44
CA ILE A 134 3.55 4.29 8.90
C ILE A 134 2.83 5.08 7.80
N LYS A 135 3.21 4.87 6.54
CA LYS A 135 2.66 5.60 5.40
C LYS A 135 2.69 4.77 4.12
N LEU A 136 1.62 4.90 3.33
CA LEU A 136 1.47 4.42 1.97
C LEU A 136 1.20 5.62 1.08
N ASP A 137 2.10 5.89 0.14
CA ASP A 137 1.85 6.84 -0.95
C ASP A 137 1.43 6.08 -2.20
N VAL A 138 0.41 6.59 -2.89
CA VAL A 138 -0.08 6.05 -4.16
C VAL A 138 -0.06 7.17 -5.19
N GLN A 139 0.61 6.95 -6.31
CA GLN A 139 0.62 7.89 -7.44
C GLN A 139 0.01 7.20 -8.67
N GLY A 140 -1.07 7.80 -9.18
CA GLY A 140 -1.88 7.19 -10.23
C GLY A 140 -2.47 5.83 -9.81
N SER A 141 -2.18 4.79 -10.57
CA SER A 141 -2.63 3.40 -10.35
C SER A 141 -1.48 2.41 -10.22
N GLY A 142 -0.29 2.77 -10.70
CA GLY A 142 0.85 1.87 -10.89
C GLY A 142 2.07 2.21 -10.07
N TRP A 143 2.01 3.14 -9.12
CA TRP A 143 3.16 3.45 -8.26
C TRP A 143 2.73 3.55 -6.80
N TYR A 144 3.40 2.77 -5.95
CA TYR A 144 3.14 2.70 -4.52
C TYR A 144 4.45 2.78 -3.75
N ARG A 145 4.47 3.57 -2.67
CA ARG A 145 5.61 3.67 -1.76
C ARG A 145 5.19 3.34 -0.35
N PHE A 146 5.82 2.31 0.21
CA PHE A 146 5.60 1.79 1.54
C PHE A 146 6.72 2.33 2.44
N ILE A 147 6.36 3.10 3.44
CA ILE A 147 7.29 3.61 4.43
C ILE A 147 7.07 2.87 5.73
N PHE A 148 8.11 2.16 6.17
CA PHE A 148 8.12 1.37 7.37
C PHE A 148 8.82 2.12 8.50
N PHE A 149 8.32 1.96 9.72
CA PHE A 149 9.09 2.24 10.92
C PHE A 149 9.91 1.02 11.29
N CYS A 150 11.20 1.21 11.50
CA CYS A 150 12.15 0.14 11.73
C CYS A 150 12.99 0.40 12.99
N GLU A 151 13.34 -0.68 13.70
CA GLU A 151 14.32 -0.65 14.78
C GLU A 151 15.63 -1.30 14.34
N ILE A 152 16.76 -0.74 14.79
CA ILE A 152 18.08 -1.34 14.54
C ILE A 152 18.23 -2.57 15.45
N VAL A 153 18.61 -3.70 14.85
CA VAL A 153 18.90 -4.97 15.55
C VAL A 153 20.35 -5.42 15.41
N GLY A 154 21.14 -4.71 14.59
CA GLY A 154 22.56 -5.00 14.39
C GLY A 154 23.19 -4.11 13.32
N GLY A 155 24.43 -4.43 12.98
CA GLY A 155 25.23 -3.68 12.02
C GLY A 155 25.81 -2.39 12.59
N GLU A 156 26.51 -1.66 11.72
CA GLU A 156 27.19 -0.41 12.04
C GLU A 156 26.93 0.59 10.93
N ILE A 157 27.04 1.88 11.25
CA ILE A 157 26.82 2.93 10.28
C ILE A 157 27.84 2.82 9.14
N LYS A 158 27.35 2.92 7.91
CA LYS A 158 28.18 2.90 6.71
C LYS A 158 29.05 4.14 6.64
N THR A 159 30.36 3.93 6.58
CA THR A 159 31.38 4.99 6.52
C THR A 159 32.07 5.10 5.16
N VAL A 160 31.94 4.08 4.30
CA VAL A 160 32.58 4.04 2.99
C VAL A 160 31.54 4.33 1.90
N PRO A 161 31.75 5.38 1.07
CA PRO A 161 30.88 5.69 -0.07
C PRO A 161 30.93 4.58 -1.14
N ASP A 162 29.79 4.29 -1.76
CA ASP A 162 29.71 3.41 -2.93
C ASP A 162 28.56 3.83 -3.87
N ARG A 163 28.08 2.91 -4.71
CA ARG A 163 26.98 3.17 -5.64
C ARG A 163 25.62 3.33 -4.96
N GLU A 164 25.42 2.75 -3.78
CA GLU A 164 24.15 2.74 -3.05
C GLU A 164 23.98 4.06 -2.28
N SER A 165 25.03 4.54 -1.62
CA SER A 165 25.00 5.82 -0.88
C SER A 165 26.39 6.45 -0.72
N LEU A 166 26.42 7.78 -0.67
CA LEU A 166 27.65 8.55 -0.39
C LEU A 166 27.99 8.55 1.10
N ALA A 167 26.97 8.58 1.96
CA ALA A 167 27.10 8.59 3.40
C ALA A 167 25.77 8.18 4.05
N ALA A 168 25.82 7.74 5.30
CA ALA A 168 24.67 7.64 6.20
C ALA A 168 24.96 8.47 7.46
N ALA A 169 23.99 9.25 7.92
CA ALA A 169 24.17 10.13 9.07
C ALA A 169 22.86 10.37 9.82
N TRP A 170 23.01 10.62 11.12
CA TRP A 170 21.92 10.99 12.00
C TRP A 170 21.73 12.51 11.99
N TYR A 171 20.48 12.93 11.88
CA TYR A 171 20.10 14.33 11.92
C TYR A 171 18.96 14.54 12.90
N SER A 172 18.94 15.68 13.59
CA SER A 172 17.81 16.02 14.43
C SER A 172 16.54 16.11 13.59
N ILE A 173 15.40 15.66 14.14
CA ILE A 173 14.12 15.79 13.43
C ILE A 173 13.76 17.26 13.15
N GLU A 174 14.24 18.18 13.99
CA GLU A 174 14.05 19.62 13.80
C GLU A 174 14.85 20.20 12.63
N ASP A 175 16.06 19.72 12.37
CA ASP A 175 16.82 20.13 11.18
C ASP A 175 16.11 19.75 9.89
N VAL A 176 15.45 18.58 9.87
CA VAL A 176 14.64 18.14 8.73
C VAL A 176 13.39 19.01 8.58
N ARG A 177 12.70 19.35 9.68
CA ARG A 177 11.52 20.24 9.69
C ARG A 177 11.86 21.67 9.24
N GLN A 178 12.98 22.20 9.69
CA GLN A 178 13.42 23.55 9.37
C GLN A 178 14.10 23.65 8.00
N LYS A 179 14.36 22.51 7.34
CA LYS A 179 15.07 22.42 6.05
C LYS A 179 16.50 22.95 6.13
N ASN A 180 17.15 22.69 7.26
CA ASN A 180 18.57 23.00 7.45
C ASN A 180 19.48 22.05 6.63
N LEU A 181 18.89 21.03 6.01
CA LEU A 181 19.56 20.06 5.15
C LEU A 181 19.16 20.23 3.69
N LEU A 182 20.09 19.85 2.79
CA LEU A 182 19.79 19.74 1.37
C LEU A 182 18.98 18.46 1.11
N LEU A 183 17.67 18.50 1.35
CA LEU A 183 16.77 17.34 1.24
C LEU A 183 16.42 17.02 -0.23
N ARG A 184 16.30 15.72 -0.55
CA ARG A 184 15.89 15.24 -1.88
C ARG A 184 14.49 15.72 -2.25
N ASN A 185 13.54 15.60 -1.33
CA ASN A 185 12.14 15.97 -1.50
C ASN A 185 11.58 16.49 -0.16
N LYS A 186 10.56 17.36 -0.21
CA LYS A 186 9.90 17.98 0.95
C LYS A 186 8.96 17.02 1.69
N ASP A 187 8.54 15.93 1.04
CA ASP A 187 7.68 14.90 1.62
C ASP A 187 8.28 14.25 2.88
N ILE A 188 9.61 14.24 3.00
CA ILE A 188 10.31 13.71 4.18
C ILE A 188 9.92 14.41 5.48
N GLN A 189 9.51 15.68 5.43
CA GLN A 189 9.06 16.41 6.63
C GLN A 189 7.79 15.76 7.21
N GLU A 190 6.84 15.42 6.34
CA GLU A 190 5.62 14.72 6.73
C GLU A 190 5.92 13.29 7.22
N ILE A 191 6.88 12.63 6.59
CA ILE A 191 7.31 11.28 7.00
C ILE A 191 7.95 11.31 8.41
N VAL A 192 8.78 12.33 8.70
CA VAL A 192 9.35 12.54 10.03
C VAL A 192 8.25 12.76 11.07
N ASP A 193 7.25 13.58 10.75
CA ASP A 193 6.12 13.82 11.66
C ASP A 193 5.32 12.54 11.94
N ASP A 194 5.05 11.73 10.90
CA ASP A 194 4.35 10.45 11.04
C ASP A 194 5.20 9.44 11.84
N GLY A 195 6.51 9.41 11.62
CA GLY A 195 7.47 8.58 12.34
C GLY A 195 7.61 8.95 13.82
N GLU A 196 7.73 10.25 14.13
CA GLU A 196 7.75 10.74 15.50
C GLU A 196 6.43 10.42 16.22
N LYS A 197 5.29 10.64 15.55
CA LYS A 197 3.98 10.30 16.09
C LYS A 197 3.90 8.82 16.46
N TYR A 198 4.35 7.94 15.57
CA TYR A 198 4.41 6.50 15.85
C TYR A 198 5.33 6.20 17.03
N TYR A 199 6.56 6.75 17.02
CA TYR A 199 7.54 6.54 18.09
C TYR A 199 7.00 6.98 19.45
N ARG A 200 6.44 8.19 19.57
CA ARG A 200 5.85 8.68 20.83
C ARG A 200 4.66 7.86 21.30
N MET A 201 3.90 7.29 20.37
CA MET A 201 2.74 6.47 20.68
C MET A 201 3.13 5.12 21.29
N TYR A 202 4.20 4.49 20.77
CA TYR A 202 4.61 3.13 21.13
C TYR A 202 5.95 3.00 21.86
N SER A 203 6.67 4.10 22.11
CA SER A 203 7.90 4.07 22.91
C SER A 203 7.61 3.47 24.29
N GLY A 204 8.24 2.33 24.59
CA GLY A 204 8.04 1.55 25.81
C GLY A 204 6.69 0.83 25.93
N LYS A 205 5.88 0.74 24.87
CA LYS A 205 4.57 0.09 24.89
C LYS A 205 4.49 -1.07 23.91
N LYS A 206 3.70 -2.10 24.27
CA LYS A 206 3.39 -3.19 23.35
C LYS A 206 2.49 -2.69 22.23
N ILE A 207 2.90 -2.95 20.98
CA ILE A 207 2.06 -2.66 19.81
C ILE A 207 0.87 -3.62 19.81
N ILE A 208 -0.33 -3.07 19.73
CA ILE A 208 -1.57 -3.84 19.63
C ILE A 208 -2.06 -3.74 18.19
N ASN A 209 -2.14 -4.88 17.51
CA ASN A 209 -2.61 -5.02 16.12
C ASN A 209 -1.81 -4.14 15.11
N PRO A 210 -0.52 -4.42 14.84
CA PRO A 210 0.26 -3.67 13.84
C PRO A 210 -0.35 -3.78 12.44
N CYS A 211 -0.23 -2.74 11.61
CA CYS A 211 -0.58 -2.82 10.20
C CYS A 211 0.50 -3.58 9.45
N ARG A 212 0.18 -4.82 9.08
CA ARG A 212 1.11 -5.69 8.34
C ARG A 212 0.65 -5.86 6.91
N ILE A 213 1.61 -6.13 6.04
CA ILE A 213 1.31 -6.68 4.73
C ILE A 213 0.84 -8.12 4.96
N ILE A 214 -0.32 -8.43 4.40
CA ILE A 214 -0.87 -9.77 4.36
C ILE A 214 -0.31 -10.42 3.09
N PRO A 215 0.49 -11.51 3.20
CA PRO A 215 1.11 -12.15 2.05
C PRO A 215 0.06 -12.93 1.26
N GLU A 216 -0.66 -12.22 0.38
CA GLU A 216 -1.66 -12.78 -0.51
C GLU A 216 -1.49 -12.22 -1.92
N SER A 217 -1.18 -13.10 -2.88
CA SER A 217 -1.07 -12.74 -4.29
C SER A 217 -2.38 -12.14 -4.82
N GLN A 218 -2.29 -11.00 -5.50
CA GLN A 218 -3.42 -10.39 -6.18
C GLN A 218 -3.14 -10.33 -7.68
N ARG A 219 -4.15 -10.68 -8.49
CA ARG A 219 -4.04 -10.62 -9.95
C ARG A 219 -4.33 -9.24 -10.54
N GLY A 220 -4.94 -8.36 -9.75
CA GLY A 220 -5.41 -7.04 -10.14
C GLY A 220 -5.20 -6.00 -9.05
N LEU A 221 -5.76 -4.81 -9.26
CA LEU A 221 -5.77 -3.72 -8.29
C LEU A 221 -7.14 -3.66 -7.62
N PHE A 222 -7.17 -3.77 -6.29
CA PHE A 222 -8.41 -3.82 -5.52
C PHE A 222 -8.44 -2.78 -4.41
N ILE A 223 -9.63 -2.22 -4.18
CA ILE A 223 -9.92 -1.41 -2.99
C ILE A 223 -11.13 -2.03 -2.28
N GLU A 224 -11.00 -2.25 -0.98
CA GLU A 224 -12.09 -2.58 -0.06
C GLU A 224 -12.42 -1.36 0.79
N PHE A 225 -13.69 -0.98 0.85
CA PHE A 225 -14.14 0.22 1.55
C PHE A 225 -14.75 -0.12 2.90
N VAL A 226 -14.05 0.22 3.98
CA VAL A 226 -14.62 0.19 5.32
C VAL A 226 -15.30 1.54 5.56
N ILE A 227 -16.56 1.65 5.12
CA ILE A 227 -17.35 2.87 5.29
C ILE A 227 -17.93 2.88 6.70
N VAL A 228 -17.49 3.85 7.51
CA VAL A 228 -17.82 3.94 8.93
C VAL A 228 -18.63 5.19 9.18
N LYS A 229 -19.76 5.03 9.87
CA LYS A 229 -20.63 6.12 10.27
C LYS A 229 -20.69 6.18 11.79
N LYS A 230 -20.35 7.33 12.36
CA LYS A 230 -20.53 7.61 13.79
C LYS A 230 -21.72 8.55 13.97
N ASN A 231 -22.51 8.35 15.01
CA ASN A 231 -23.51 9.34 15.43
C ASN A 231 -22.84 10.60 15.99
N MET A 232 -23.63 11.66 16.22
CA MET A 232 -23.11 12.99 16.56
C MET A 232 -22.30 13.05 17.86
N ASP A 233 -22.66 12.25 18.86
CA ASP A 233 -21.95 12.12 20.14
C ASP A 233 -20.81 11.07 20.09
N LYS A 234 -20.63 10.40 18.94
CA LYS A 234 -19.65 9.34 18.68
C LYS A 234 -19.79 8.08 19.55
N THR A 235 -20.91 7.90 20.23
CA THR A 235 -21.17 6.72 21.09
C THR A 235 -21.52 5.47 20.29
N LYS A 236 -22.11 5.64 19.10
CA LYS A 236 -22.52 4.57 18.20
C LYS A 236 -21.68 4.60 16.93
N THR A 237 -21.09 3.44 16.61
CA THR A 237 -20.35 3.22 15.37
C THR A 237 -21.10 2.21 14.52
N GLU A 238 -21.47 2.59 13.30
CA GLU A 238 -22.07 1.73 12.29
C GLU A 238 -21.08 1.54 11.14
N ILE A 239 -21.07 0.35 10.55
CA ILE A 239 -20.30 0.09 9.33
C ILE A 239 -21.20 -0.44 8.23
N LEU A 240 -20.85 -0.13 6.98
CA LEU A 240 -21.53 -0.66 5.82
C LEU A 240 -20.93 -2.02 5.45
N VAL A 241 -21.78 -3.04 5.38
CA VAL A 241 -21.39 -4.41 5.04
C VAL A 241 -22.34 -5.03 4.04
N HIS A 242 -21.91 -6.11 3.40
CA HIS A 242 -22.77 -6.97 2.59
C HIS A 242 -23.85 -7.62 3.47
N LYS A 243 -25.09 -7.71 2.95
CA LYS A 243 -26.28 -8.23 3.65
C LYS A 243 -26.19 -9.71 4.01
N SER A 244 -25.22 -10.43 3.43
CA SER A 244 -24.92 -11.80 3.84
C SER A 244 -24.20 -11.90 5.19
N CYS A 245 -23.61 -10.81 5.70
CA CYS A 245 -22.94 -10.77 7.00
C CYS A 245 -23.99 -11.01 8.09
N LYS A 246 -23.90 -12.13 8.84
CA LYS A 246 -24.92 -12.49 9.84
C LYS A 246 -24.57 -12.06 11.26
N ASN A 247 -23.29 -11.87 11.55
CA ASN A 247 -22.77 -11.49 12.85
C ASN A 247 -21.49 -10.65 12.67
N GLN A 248 -20.97 -10.08 13.76
CA GLN A 248 -19.78 -9.22 13.70
C GLN A 248 -18.46 -10.01 13.54
N GLU A 249 -18.39 -11.28 13.96
CA GLU A 249 -17.18 -12.11 13.80
C GLU A 249 -16.84 -12.35 12.31
N GLU A 250 -17.87 -12.48 11.47
CA GLU A 250 -17.73 -12.59 10.02
C GLU A 250 -16.96 -11.42 9.38
N ILE A 251 -16.98 -10.23 9.98
CA ILE A 251 -16.30 -9.04 9.46
C ILE A 251 -14.77 -9.23 9.42
N ILE A 252 -14.24 -10.00 10.37
CA ILE A 252 -12.80 -10.28 10.49
C ILE A 252 -12.43 -11.51 9.66
N THR A 253 -13.30 -12.52 9.64
CA THR A 253 -12.98 -13.85 9.08
C THR A 253 -13.28 -13.97 7.59
N ARG A 254 -14.22 -13.19 7.05
CA ARG A 254 -14.63 -13.25 5.65
C ARG A 254 -14.07 -12.09 4.83
N LYS A 255 -13.64 -12.38 3.60
CA LYS A 255 -13.06 -11.41 2.66
C LYS A 255 -14.08 -10.70 1.77
N ASP A 256 -15.33 -11.16 1.76
CA ASP A 256 -16.38 -10.72 0.83
C ASP A 256 -17.40 -9.77 1.47
N ILE A 257 -17.09 -9.27 2.67
CA ILE A 257 -18.00 -8.47 3.52
C ILE A 257 -18.07 -7.01 3.08
N PHE A 258 -16.94 -6.41 2.72
CA PHE A 258 -16.88 -4.99 2.39
C PHE A 258 -17.13 -4.74 0.90
N PRO A 259 -17.74 -3.58 0.55
CA PRO A 259 -17.78 -3.14 -0.83
C PRO A 259 -16.38 -3.18 -1.45
N THR A 260 -16.25 -3.87 -2.58
CA THR A 260 -14.95 -4.07 -3.24
C THR A 260 -14.99 -3.62 -4.69
N VAL A 261 -13.97 -2.90 -5.13
CA VAL A 261 -13.77 -2.55 -6.54
C VAL A 261 -12.48 -3.14 -7.07
N GLU A 262 -12.53 -3.71 -8.26
CA GLU A 262 -11.34 -3.94 -9.09
C GLU A 262 -11.22 -2.81 -10.10
N PHE A 263 -10.01 -2.32 -10.34
CA PHE A 263 -9.78 -1.24 -11.30
C PHE A 263 -8.54 -1.44 -12.18
N GLY A 264 -8.60 -0.91 -13.40
CA GLY A 264 -7.51 -0.91 -14.37
C GLY A 264 -6.60 0.31 -14.24
N PHE A 265 -5.43 0.25 -14.90
CA PHE A 265 -4.39 1.28 -14.83
C PHE A 265 -4.82 2.64 -15.41
N GLU A 266 -5.88 2.68 -16.22
CA GLU A 266 -6.47 3.90 -16.76
C GLU A 266 -7.22 4.75 -15.73
N TYR A 267 -7.43 4.24 -14.50
CA TYR A 267 -8.09 4.96 -13.42
C TYR A 267 -7.13 5.34 -12.30
N ILE A 268 -7.05 6.63 -11.97
CA ILE A 268 -6.33 7.09 -10.78
C ILE A 268 -7.14 6.83 -9.49
N PHE A 269 -6.44 6.61 -8.38
CA PHE A 269 -7.03 6.22 -7.10
C PHE A 269 -8.19 7.12 -6.62
N PRO A 270 -8.08 8.47 -6.60
CA PRO A 270 -9.17 9.33 -6.14
C PRO A 270 -10.44 9.23 -6.99
N MET A 271 -10.29 8.99 -8.30
CA MET A 271 -11.43 8.82 -9.21
C MET A 271 -12.17 7.52 -8.92
N VAL A 272 -11.45 6.42 -8.66
CA VAL A 272 -12.04 5.13 -8.28
C VAL A 272 -12.85 5.28 -7.01
N VAL A 273 -12.25 5.87 -5.96
CA VAL A 273 -12.89 6.14 -4.67
C VAL A 273 -14.18 6.95 -4.85
N SER A 274 -14.11 8.09 -5.55
CA SER A 274 -15.27 8.97 -5.78
C SER A 274 -16.41 8.28 -6.53
N LYS A 275 -16.08 7.45 -7.53
CA LYS A 275 -17.08 6.69 -8.30
C LYS A 275 -17.73 5.60 -7.45
N CYS A 276 -16.96 4.90 -6.63
CA CYS A 276 -17.48 3.88 -5.72
C CYS A 276 -18.44 4.48 -4.69
N TYR A 277 -18.09 5.60 -4.07
CA TYR A 277 -18.99 6.27 -3.11
C TYR A 277 -20.34 6.64 -3.74
N ARG A 278 -20.35 7.17 -4.97
CA ARG A 278 -21.59 7.50 -5.70
C ARG A 278 -22.41 6.28 -6.12
N HIS A 279 -21.79 5.11 -6.23
CA HIS A 279 -22.47 3.88 -6.57
C HIS A 279 -23.08 3.20 -5.34
N ILE A 280 -22.46 3.37 -4.17
CA ILE A 280 -22.87 2.72 -2.93
C ILE A 280 -23.93 3.54 -2.19
N LEU A 281 -23.73 4.87 -2.08
CA LEU A 281 -24.57 5.76 -1.28
C LEU A 281 -25.09 6.95 -2.08
N GLU A 282 -26.33 7.35 -1.80
CA GLU A 282 -26.88 8.60 -2.32
C GLU A 282 -26.09 9.79 -1.77
N ASN A 283 -25.61 10.67 -2.66
CA ASN A 283 -24.68 11.74 -2.33
C ASN A 283 -23.34 11.26 -1.72
N GLY A 284 -22.95 10.00 -1.92
CA GLY A 284 -21.78 9.41 -1.25
C GLY A 284 -20.47 10.18 -1.45
N ALA A 285 -20.23 10.77 -2.63
CA ALA A 285 -19.01 11.56 -2.86
C ALA A 285 -18.93 12.86 -2.03
N SER A 286 -20.07 13.40 -1.56
CA SER A 286 -20.09 14.57 -0.69
C SER A 286 -20.20 14.19 0.79
N GLN A 287 -20.77 13.03 1.10
CA GLN A 287 -21.01 12.54 2.46
C GLN A 287 -19.88 11.69 3.04
N ILE A 288 -19.07 11.05 2.21
CA ILE A 288 -17.91 10.27 2.67
C ILE A 288 -16.64 11.10 2.48
N GLU A 289 -15.79 11.11 3.50
CA GLU A 289 -14.48 11.74 3.45
C GLU A 289 -13.56 10.99 2.48
N MET A 290 -12.66 11.73 1.83
CA MET A 290 -11.60 11.08 1.07
C MET A 290 -10.73 10.27 2.04
N PRO A 291 -10.44 9.00 1.70
CA PRO A 291 -9.74 8.10 2.59
C PRO A 291 -8.29 8.55 2.73
N THR A 292 -7.86 8.76 3.96
CA THR A 292 -6.47 9.12 4.31
C THR A 292 -5.79 8.04 5.13
N LYS A 293 -6.42 6.87 5.24
CA LYS A 293 -6.04 5.80 6.16
C LYS A 293 -6.23 4.42 5.53
N VAL A 294 -5.22 3.57 5.71
CA VAL A 294 -5.24 2.15 5.32
C VAL A 294 -5.33 1.29 6.56
N ILE A 295 -6.24 0.32 6.54
CA ILE A 295 -6.43 -0.66 7.63
C ILE A 295 -5.50 -1.85 7.41
N ASN A 296 -5.56 -2.44 6.20
CA ASN A 296 -4.79 -3.61 5.80
C ASN A 296 -4.33 -3.47 4.33
N ILE A 297 -3.20 -4.10 4.03
CA ILE A 297 -2.61 -4.19 2.70
C ILE A 297 -2.42 -5.67 2.41
N SER A 298 -2.96 -6.18 1.30
CA SER A 298 -2.73 -7.56 0.85
C SER A 298 -1.97 -7.56 -0.46
N VAL A 299 -0.77 -8.10 -0.44
CA VAL A 299 0.14 -8.21 -1.58
C VAL A 299 1.18 -9.27 -1.26
N GLN A 300 1.59 -10.03 -2.28
CA GLN A 300 2.68 -10.98 -2.16
C GLN A 300 3.53 -10.91 -3.42
N ALA A 301 4.84 -10.97 -3.22
CA ALA A 301 5.77 -11.17 -4.31
C ALA A 301 5.48 -12.52 -4.99
N SER A 302 5.36 -12.51 -6.30
CA SER A 302 5.10 -13.71 -7.08
C SER A 302 6.39 -14.06 -7.83
N LEU A 303 6.83 -15.32 -7.72
CA LEU A 303 7.91 -15.84 -8.58
C LEU A 303 7.49 -15.83 -10.05
N GLU A 304 6.18 -15.90 -10.31
CA GLU A 304 5.61 -15.70 -11.64
C GLU A 304 5.43 -14.20 -11.91
N ASN A 305 5.93 -13.72 -13.05
CA ASN A 305 5.95 -12.31 -13.45
C ASN A 305 4.57 -11.64 -13.67
N ILE A 306 3.44 -12.22 -13.24
CA ILE A 306 2.08 -11.76 -13.62
C ILE A 306 1.04 -11.65 -12.48
N CYS A 307 1.44 -11.80 -11.21
CA CYS A 307 0.52 -11.69 -10.06
C CYS A 307 1.01 -10.71 -8.97
N HIS A 308 1.51 -9.55 -9.39
CA HIS A 308 2.05 -8.52 -8.47
C HIS A 308 1.01 -7.46 -8.07
N GLY A 309 -0.29 -7.78 -8.12
CA GLY A 309 -1.35 -6.84 -7.77
C GLY A 309 -1.35 -6.46 -6.29
N ILE A 310 -2.31 -5.61 -5.91
CA ILE A 310 -2.47 -5.14 -4.53
C ILE A 310 -3.95 -4.98 -4.19
N ARG A 311 -4.28 -5.29 -2.94
CA ARG A 311 -5.59 -5.02 -2.35
C ARG A 311 -5.40 -4.11 -1.14
N LEU A 312 -6.06 -2.95 -1.18
CA LEU A 312 -6.03 -1.98 -0.10
C LEU A 312 -7.38 -1.96 0.61
N ARG A 313 -7.40 -2.25 1.91
CA ARG A 313 -8.57 -2.00 2.75
C ARG A 313 -8.44 -0.63 3.37
N ILE A 314 -9.31 0.29 2.96
CA ILE A 314 -9.22 1.70 3.36
C ILE A 314 -10.35 2.08 4.29
N LEU A 315 -10.04 2.97 5.24
CA LEU A 315 -11.03 3.55 6.13
C LEU A 315 -11.69 4.74 5.45
N SER A 316 -13.01 4.72 5.38
CA SER A 316 -13.84 5.72 4.69
C SER A 316 -14.84 6.34 5.67
N PRO A 317 -14.46 7.38 6.43
CA PRO A 317 -15.34 8.01 7.39
C PRO A 317 -16.52 8.71 6.70
N HIS A 318 -17.74 8.44 7.16
CA HIS A 318 -18.89 9.24 6.84
C HIS A 318 -18.83 10.55 7.63
N LYS A 319 -19.02 11.69 6.95
CA LYS A 319 -19.07 13.00 7.58
C LYS A 319 -20.22 13.05 8.58
N PRO A 320 -20.05 13.69 9.75
CA PRO A 320 -21.16 13.96 10.65
C PRO A 320 -22.24 14.75 9.92
N SER A 321 -23.41 14.16 9.72
CA SER A 321 -24.51 14.80 9.00
C SER A 321 -25.86 14.40 9.59
N ILE A 322 -26.78 15.36 9.60
CA ILE A 322 -28.19 15.15 9.95
C ILE A 322 -28.95 14.57 8.74
N SER A 323 -28.48 14.87 7.52
CA SER A 323 -29.10 14.32 6.30
C SER A 323 -28.82 12.83 6.18
N LYS A 324 -29.85 12.06 5.83
CA LYS A 324 -29.67 10.65 5.52
C LYS A 324 -28.91 10.54 4.19
N SER A 325 -27.95 9.62 4.14
CA SER A 325 -27.31 9.15 2.90
C SER A 325 -27.72 7.69 2.69
N PRO A 326 -28.90 7.42 2.07
CA PRO A 326 -29.38 6.07 1.85
C PRO A 326 -28.41 5.22 1.03
N ILE A 327 -28.42 3.92 1.31
CA ILE A 327 -27.78 2.91 0.47
C ILE A 327 -28.58 2.80 -0.83
N LEU A 328 -27.88 2.85 -1.97
CA LEU A 328 -28.50 2.75 -3.31
C LEU A 328 -28.89 1.29 -3.64
N ASP A 329 -28.03 0.32 -3.34
CA ASP A 329 -28.31 -1.12 -3.49
C ASP A 329 -28.61 -1.77 -2.12
N GLN A 330 -29.84 -1.59 -1.62
CA GLN A 330 -30.30 -2.15 -0.34
C GLN A 330 -30.52 -3.67 -0.36
N ALA A 331 -30.50 -4.29 -1.54
CA ALA A 331 -30.50 -5.74 -1.67
C ALA A 331 -29.12 -6.30 -1.30
N ARG A 332 -28.06 -5.57 -1.63
CA ARG A 332 -26.66 -5.95 -1.41
C ARG A 332 -26.09 -5.51 -0.07
N TYR A 333 -26.36 -4.28 0.37
CA TYR A 333 -25.70 -3.73 1.57
C TYR A 333 -26.67 -3.39 2.70
N THR A 334 -26.13 -3.38 3.92
CA THR A 334 -26.81 -2.92 5.13
C THR A 334 -25.82 -2.23 6.06
N TRP A 335 -26.33 -1.33 6.89
CA TRP A 335 -25.59 -0.85 8.06
C TRP A 335 -25.72 -1.86 9.19
N ILE A 336 -24.63 -2.10 9.91
CA ILE A 336 -24.64 -2.82 11.18
C ILE A 336 -23.95 -1.97 12.24
N GLU A 337 -24.49 -2.00 13.45
CA GLU A 337 -23.84 -1.39 14.61
C GLU A 337 -22.72 -2.30 15.12
N LEU A 338 -21.54 -1.72 15.35
CA LEU A 338 -20.41 -2.42 15.93
C LEU A 338 -20.41 -2.22 17.44
N THR A 339 -20.43 -3.36 18.15
CA THR A 339 -20.36 -3.43 19.61
C THR A 339 -19.28 -4.38 20.09
N ASP A 340 -18.76 -5.25 19.22
CA ASP A 340 -17.67 -6.16 19.54
C ASP A 340 -16.31 -5.42 19.49
N GLU A 341 -15.65 -5.37 20.64
CA GLU A 341 -14.35 -4.72 20.80
C GLU A 341 -13.26 -5.35 19.95
N LYS A 342 -13.27 -6.68 19.74
CA LYS A 342 -12.29 -7.35 18.87
C LYS A 342 -12.45 -6.90 17.42
N VAL A 343 -13.68 -6.72 16.98
CA VAL A 343 -13.98 -6.23 15.62
C VAL A 343 -13.55 -4.79 15.47
N LEU A 344 -13.91 -3.93 16.42
CA LEU A 344 -13.45 -2.54 16.46
C LEU A 344 -11.91 -2.45 16.44
N GLN A 345 -11.24 -3.28 17.24
CA GLN A 345 -9.77 -3.34 17.28
C GLN A 345 -9.18 -3.80 15.95
N SER A 346 -9.77 -4.82 15.31
CA SER A 346 -9.29 -5.37 14.05
C SER A 346 -9.41 -4.36 12.90
N LEU A 347 -10.48 -3.55 12.89
CA LEU A 347 -10.71 -2.47 11.93
C LEU A 347 -10.01 -1.16 12.30
N ARG A 348 -9.24 -1.14 13.41
CA ARG A 348 -8.54 0.02 13.94
C ARG A 348 -9.46 1.21 14.28
N LEU A 349 -10.63 0.92 14.82
CA LEU A 349 -11.65 1.91 15.16
C LEU A 349 -11.62 2.33 16.64
N LEU A 350 -10.80 1.67 17.47
CA LEU A 350 -10.60 2.08 18.87
C LEU A 350 -9.64 3.27 18.95
N GLU A 351 -9.83 4.08 19.99
CA GLU A 351 -8.92 5.19 20.28
C GLU A 351 -7.52 4.68 20.64
N GLY A 352 -6.50 5.45 20.27
CA GLY A 352 -5.12 5.07 20.57
C GLY A 352 -4.59 3.88 19.75
N GLN A 353 -5.23 3.55 18.61
CA GLN A 353 -4.63 2.68 17.60
C GLN A 353 -3.96 3.52 16.51
N PHE A 354 -2.74 3.13 16.14
CA PHE A 354 -2.10 3.72 14.98
C PHE A 354 -2.69 3.11 13.71
N ILE A 355 -2.90 3.99 12.73
CA ILE A 355 -3.46 3.62 11.43
C ILE A 355 -2.55 4.24 10.37
N THR A 356 -2.02 3.37 9.51
CA THR A 356 -1.17 3.72 8.38
C THR A 356 -1.82 4.84 7.58
N LYS A 357 -1.05 5.89 7.33
CA LYS A 357 -1.49 7.01 6.52
C LYS A 357 -1.54 6.61 5.05
N LEU A 358 -2.59 7.04 4.35
CA LEU A 358 -2.71 6.96 2.91
C LEU A 358 -2.57 8.36 2.33
N THR A 359 -1.66 8.53 1.39
CA THR A 359 -1.56 9.75 0.58
C THR A 359 -1.72 9.39 -0.88
N MET A 360 -2.64 10.07 -1.57
CA MET A 360 -2.85 9.94 -3.01
C MET A 360 -2.22 11.16 -3.67
N LEU A 361 -1.12 10.95 -4.41
CA LEU A 361 -0.29 11.98 -5.02
C LEU A 361 -0.74 12.38 -6.43
#